data_AF-A0A6I9ZEC0-F1
#
_entry.id   AF-A0A6I9ZEC0-F1
#
_cell.length_a   1.000
_cell.length_b   1.000
_cell.length_c   1.000
_cell.angle_alpha   90.00
_cell.angle_beta   90.00
_cell.angle_gamma   90.00
#
_symmetry.space_group_name_H-M   'P 1'
#
loop_
_entity.id
_entity.type
_entity.pdbx_description
1 polymer ?
#
loop_
_entity_poly.entity_id
_entity_poly.type
_entity_poly.pdbx_seq_one_letter_code
_entity_poly.pdbx_strand_id
1 'polypeptide(L)' 'MEKTPSYFVTKEAPARISSMSRGTKLIVVVRDPVTRAISDYTQTLSKKPDIPTFESLTFKNRTTGLIDTSWSAIQI' A
#
# COMPACT_ATOMS: atom_id res chain seq x y z
N MET A 1 3.64 15.72 -16.01
CA MET A 1 3.94 14.61 -15.08
C MET A 1 2.78 14.51 -14.10
N GLU A 2 2.27 13.32 -13.84
CA GLU A 2 1.18 13.05 -12.89
C GLU A 2 1.71 12.13 -11.77
N LYS A 3 1.11 12.19 -10.57
CA LYS A 3 1.41 11.27 -9.47
C LYS A 3 0.13 10.72 -8.84
N THR A 4 -0.13 9.44 -9.05
CA THR A 4 -1.23 8.69 -8.44
C THR A 4 -0.67 7.39 -7.85
N PRO A 5 -0.37 7.33 -6.53
CA PRO A 5 0.29 6.17 -5.91
C PRO A 5 -0.45 4.85 -6.07
N SER A 6 -1.79 4.87 -6.09
CA SER A 6 -2.64 3.68 -6.18
C SER A 6 -2.52 2.92 -7.50
N TYR A 7 -1.96 3.52 -8.55
CA TYR A 7 -1.70 2.80 -9.81
C TYR A 7 -0.82 1.57 -9.62
N PHE A 8 0.10 1.60 -8.64
CA PHE A 8 1.03 0.50 -8.42
C PHE A 8 0.31 -0.80 -8.02
N VAL A 9 -0.74 -0.70 -7.20
CA VAL A 9 -1.51 -1.86 -6.70
C VAL A 9 -2.79 -2.14 -7.50
N THR A 10 -3.10 -1.32 -8.50
CA THR A 10 -4.31 -1.47 -9.33
C THR A 10 -4.03 -2.43 -10.48
N LYS A 11 -4.68 -3.60 -10.50
CA LYS A 11 -4.42 -4.68 -11.46
C LYS A 11 -4.59 -4.26 -12.92
N GLU A 12 -5.53 -3.38 -13.22
CA GLU A 12 -5.84 -2.94 -14.59
C GLU A 12 -4.94 -1.80 -15.06
N ALA A 13 -4.24 -1.11 -14.15
CA ALA A 13 -3.46 0.09 -14.47
C ALA A 13 -2.35 -0.17 -15.51
N PRO A 14 -1.55 -1.26 -15.44
CA PRO A 14 -0.51 -1.53 -16.43
C PRO A 14 -1.07 -1.65 -17.87
N ALA A 15 -2.17 -2.37 -18.04
CA ALA A 15 -2.80 -2.57 -19.35
C ALA A 15 -3.35 -1.25 -19.91
N ARG A 16 -4.02 -0.44 -19.07
CA ARG A 16 -4.58 0.86 -19.47
C ARG A 16 -3.48 1.85 -19.84
N ILE A 17 -2.42 1.97 -19.05
CA ILE A 17 -1.28 2.87 -19.34
C ILE A 17 -0.59 2.46 -20.65
N SER A 18 -0.35 1.15 -20.83
CA SER A 18 0.24 0.62 -22.07
C SER A 18 -0.63 0.91 -23.30
N SER A 19 -1.95 0.79 -23.17
CA SER A 19 -2.90 1.08 -24.25
C SER A 19 -2.94 2.56 -24.65
N MET A 20 -2.75 3.46 -23.67
CA MET A 20 -2.66 4.90 -23.91
C MET A 20 -1.37 5.28 -24.63
N SER A 21 -0.22 4.82 -24.12
CA SER A 21 1.07 5.00 -24.77
C SER A 21 2.11 4.05 -24.19
N ARG A 22 2.64 3.16 -25.04
CA ARG A 22 3.72 2.22 -24.68
C ARG A 22 5.05 2.92 -24.38
N GLY A 23 5.21 4.18 -24.81
CA GLY A 23 6.39 5.00 -24.51
C GLY A 23 6.33 5.71 -23.16
N THR A 24 5.25 5.54 -22.39
CA THR A 24 5.11 6.14 -21.06
C THR A 24 6.21 5.65 -20.13
N LYS A 25 7.04 6.58 -19.62
CA LYS A 25 8.03 6.29 -18.58
C LYS A 25 7.38 6.31 -17.21
N LEU A 26 7.61 5.28 -16.42
CA LEU A 26 7.07 5.14 -15.06
C LEU A 26 8.16 5.42 -14.02
N ILE A 27 7.79 6.13 -12.96
CA ILE A 27 8.65 6.39 -11.81
C ILE A 27 7.98 5.77 -10.59
N VAL A 28 8.70 4.91 -9.88
CA VAL A 28 8.25 4.31 -8.62
C VAL A 28 9.17 4.81 -7.51
N VAL A 29 8.60 5.48 -6.53
CA VAL A 29 9.31 5.90 -5.32
C VAL A 29 9.06 4.84 -4.26
N VAL A 30 10.12 4.16 -3.81
CA VAL A 30 10.05 3.08 -2.83
C VAL A 30 10.57 3.53 -1.46
N ARG A 31 10.12 2.85 -0.41
CA ARG A 31 10.58 2.99 0.99
C ARG A 31 10.69 1.59 1.58
N ASP A 32 11.45 1.46 2.67
CA ASP A 32 11.39 0.29 3.55
C ASP A 32 9.92 -0.11 3.83
N PRO A 33 9.52 -1.36 3.58
CA PRO A 33 8.13 -1.78 3.61
C PRO A 33 7.51 -1.69 5.01
N VAL A 34 8.30 -1.92 6.07
CA VAL A 34 7.84 -1.80 7.47
C VAL A 34 7.52 -0.35 7.77
N THR A 35 8.45 0.55 7.46
CA THR A 35 8.29 1.98 7.70
C THR A 35 7.16 2.57 6.83
N ARG A 36 6.97 2.05 5.61
CA ARG A 36 5.85 2.43 4.74
C ARG A 36 4.50 2.03 5.36
N ALA A 37 4.37 0.79 5.86
CA ALA A 37 3.14 0.32 6.50
C ALA A 37 2.79 1.15 7.75
N ILE A 38 3.80 1.48 8.58
CA ILE A 38 3.60 2.38 9.74
C ILE A 38 3.10 3.75 9.28
N SER A 39 3.69 4.30 8.21
CA SER A 39 3.28 5.60 7.66
C SER A 39 1.82 5.60 7.18
N ASP A 40 1.38 4.55 6.49
CA ASP A 40 -0.02 4.38 6.06
C ASP A 40 -0.98 4.27 7.25
N TYR A 41 -0.58 3.52 8.28
CA TYR A 41 -1.36 3.40 9.52
C TYR A 41 -1.51 4.76 10.21
N THR A 42 -0.42 5.51 10.39
CA THR A 42 -0.48 6.85 11.02
C THR A 42 -1.36 7.80 10.22
N GLN A 43 -1.34 7.74 8.89
CA GLN A 43 -2.23 8.54 8.05
C GLN A 43 -3.70 8.12 8.19
N THR A 44 -3.98 6.83 8.39
CA THR A 44 -5.34 6.34 8.61
C THR A 44 -5.84 6.74 10.00
N LEU A 45 -5.00 6.62 11.02
CA LEU A 45 -5.27 7.00 12.40
C LEU A 45 -5.60 8.49 12.52
N SER A 46 -4.86 9.36 11.83
CA SER A 46 -5.11 10.81 11.88
C SER A 46 -6.45 11.22 11.25
N LYS A 47 -6.98 10.40 10.33
CA LYS A 47 -8.30 10.61 9.71
C LYS A 47 -9.44 9.92 10.48
N LYS A 48 -9.15 8.79 11.12
CA LYS A 48 -10.09 7.99 11.92
C LYS A 48 -9.39 7.53 13.21
N PRO A 49 -9.58 8.24 14.32
CA PRO A 49 -8.92 7.92 15.59
C PRO A 49 -9.30 6.54 16.16
N ASP A 50 -10.52 6.08 15.88
CA ASP A 50 -11.07 4.84 16.44
C ASP A 50 -10.75 3.59 15.58
N ILE A 51 -9.48 3.44 15.16
CA ILE A 51 -9.01 2.23 14.48
C ILE A 51 -8.22 1.33 15.46
N PRO A 52 -8.16 0.01 15.19
CA PRO A 52 -7.32 -0.90 15.98
C PRO A 52 -5.83 -0.49 15.97
N THR A 53 -5.03 -1.08 16.86
CA THR A 53 -3.58 -0.84 16.86
C THR A 53 -2.93 -1.37 15.59
N PHE A 54 -1.74 -0.86 15.28
CA PHE A 54 -0.94 -1.33 14.14
C PHE A 54 -0.74 -2.85 14.15
N GLU A 55 -0.39 -3.43 15.31
CA GLU A 55 -0.17 -4.87 15.46
C GLU A 55 -1.45 -5.67 15.22
N SER A 56 -2.59 -5.16 15.68
CA SER A 56 -3.88 -5.84 15.48
C SER A 56 -4.31 -5.89 14.01
N LEU A 57 -3.88 -4.92 13.20
CA LEU A 57 -4.14 -4.91 11.75
C LEU A 57 -3.08 -5.70 10.97
N THR A 58 -1.87 -5.79 11.50
CA THR A 58 -0.73 -6.43 10.82
C THR A 58 -0.74 -7.94 10.95
N PHE A 59 -1.13 -8.49 12.10
CA PHE A 59 -1.00 -9.91 12.40
C PHE A 59 -2.36 -10.62 12.45
N LYS A 60 -2.51 -11.70 11.68
CA LYS A 60 -3.59 -12.68 11.88
C LYS A 60 -3.38 -13.47 13.16
N ASN A 61 -2.11 -13.75 13.49
CA ASN A 61 -1.71 -14.41 14.72
C ASN A 61 -0.34 -13.88 15.16
N ARG A 62 -0.31 -13.19 16.31
CA ARG A 62 0.90 -12.57 16.85
C ARG A 62 1.91 -13.60 17.39
N THR A 63 1.45 -14.76 17.84
CA THR A 63 2.29 -15.82 18.41
C THR A 63 3.06 -16.57 17.32
N THR A 64 2.44 -16.78 16.16
CA THR A 64 3.10 -17.45 15.02
C THR A 64 3.77 -16.48 14.05
N GLY A 65 3.56 -15.18 14.21
CA GLY A 65 4.07 -14.15 13.29
C GLY A 65 3.35 -14.12 11.94
N LEU A 66 2.17 -14.73 11.83
CA LEU A 66 1.41 -14.76 10.57
C LEU A 66 0.85 -13.37 10.25
N ILE A 67 1.31 -12.80 9.14
CA ILE A 67 0.94 -11.46 8.67
C ILE A 67 -0.38 -11.49 7.90
N ASP A 68 -1.20 -10.47 8.09
CA ASP A 68 -2.40 -10.24 7.29
C ASP A 68 -2.09 -9.50 5.98
N THR A 69 -1.85 -10.27 4.92
CA THR A 69 -1.61 -9.73 3.57
C THR A 69 -2.87 -9.12 2.91
N SER A 70 -4.04 -9.21 3.55
CA SER A 70 -5.26 -8.57 3.05
C SER A 70 -5.37 -7.09 3.43
N TRP A 71 -4.59 -6.64 4.43
CA TRP A 71 -4.57 -5.24 4.82
C TRP A 71 -3.92 -4.37 3.72
N SER A 72 -4.59 -3.29 3.31
CA SER A 72 -4.18 -2.43 2.20
C SER A 72 -2.79 -1.82 2.40
N ALA A 73 -2.39 -1.55 3.64
CA ALA A 73 -1.05 -1.04 3.95
C ALA A 73 0.05 -2.11 3.86
N ILE A 74 -0.28 -3.36 3.51
CA ILE A 74 0.68 -4.45 3.26
C ILE A 74 0.66 -4.86 1.79
N GLN A 75 -0.40 -4.53 1.05
CA GLN A 75 -0.47 -4.77 -0.39
C GLN A 75 0.62 -3.97 -1.12
N ILE A 76 1.35 -4.65 -2.00
CA ILE A 76 2.42 -4.14 -2.86
C ILE A 76 2.18 -4.71 -4.26
#